data_AF-A0A7S2RZ52-F1
#
_entry.id   AF-A0A7S2RZ52-F1
#
_cell.length_a   1.000
_cell.length_b   1.000
_cell.length_c   1.000
_cell.angle_alpha   90.00
_cell.angle_beta   90.00
_cell.angle_gamma   90.00
#
_symmetry.space_group_name_H-M   'P 1'
#
loop_
_entity.id
_entity.type
_entity.pdbx_description
1 polymer ?
#
loop_
_entity_poly.entity_id
_entity_poly.type
_entity_poly.pdbx_seq_one_letter_code
_entity_poly.pdbx_strand_id
1 'polypeptide(L)'
;VFGRACANRIAEIAKPGDAIPTAPQDVGMDSVQELDRLRYANGSTPTAAIRSDMQHVMQDKAAVYRTEELLAEGKEEIDRVVRSFDDVHVTDKSLVWNTDLVETLELRNLLAC
;
A
#
# COMPACT_ATOMS: atom_id res chain seq x y z
N VAL A 1 -23.39 11.18 -1.52
CA VAL A 1 -24.28 10.86 -0.38
C VAL A 1 -23.48 10.58 0.89
N PHE A 2 -22.57 9.61 0.91
CA PHE A 2 -21.81 9.23 2.12
C PHE A 2 -20.91 10.34 2.70
N GLY A 3 -20.20 11.12 1.86
CA GLY A 3 -19.38 12.23 2.37
C GLY A 3 -20.17 13.27 3.18
N ARG A 4 -21.40 13.61 2.74
CA ARG A 4 -22.30 14.51 3.47
C ARG A 4 -22.83 13.87 4.76
N ALA A 5 -23.18 12.58 4.72
CA ALA A 5 -23.62 11.87 5.91
C ALA A 5 -22.51 11.79 6.97
N CYS A 6 -21.26 11.52 6.57
CA CYS A 6 -20.09 11.53 7.47
C CYS A 6 -19.89 12.92 8.10
N ALA A 7 -19.95 13.99 7.31
CA ALA A 7 -19.80 15.35 7.82
C ALA A 7 -20.88 15.72 8.84
N ASN A 8 -22.15 15.41 8.55
CA ASN A 8 -23.25 15.62 9.48
C ASN A 8 -23.04 14.83 10.78
N ARG A 9 -22.60 13.57 10.67
CA ARG A 9 -22.36 12.73 11.85
C ARG A 9 -21.21 13.25 12.71
N ILE A 10 -20.12 13.69 12.09
CA ILE A 10 -18.98 14.30 12.80
C ILE A 10 -19.45 15.54 13.58
N ALA A 11 -20.29 16.39 12.97
CA ALA A 11 -20.82 17.58 13.61
C ALA A 11 -21.76 17.27 14.81
N GLU A 12 -22.37 16.09 14.85
CA GLU A 12 -23.18 15.64 16.00
C GLU A 12 -22.32 15.12 17.16
N ILE A 13 -21.22 14.42 16.87
CA ILE A 13 -20.42 13.70 17.88
C ILE A 13 -19.17 14.44 18.34
N ALA A 14 -18.75 15.47 17.61
CA ALA A 14 -17.54 16.22 17.89
C ALA A 14 -17.77 17.72 17.65
N LYS A 15 -17.05 18.54 18.41
CA LYS A 15 -17.08 19.99 18.34
C LYS A 15 -15.65 20.55 18.25
N PRO A 16 -15.45 21.71 17.60
CA PRO A 16 -14.15 22.37 17.61
C PRO A 16 -13.68 22.63 19.05
N GLY A 17 -12.46 22.20 19.38
CA GLY A 17 -11.88 22.37 20.72
C GLY A 17 -12.14 21.21 21.69
N ASP A 18 -12.80 20.13 21.25
CA ASP A 18 -12.90 18.90 22.04
C ASP A 18 -11.51 18.39 22.42
N ALA A 19 -11.39 17.85 23.63
CA ALA A 19 -10.14 17.30 24.13
C ALA A 19 -9.70 16.11 23.27
N ILE A 20 -8.48 16.19 22.74
CA ILE A 20 -7.86 15.09 22.01
C ILE A 20 -7.41 14.05 23.04
N PRO A 21 -7.71 12.75 22.85
CA PRO A 21 -7.19 11.70 23.69
C PRO A 21 -5.67 11.77 23.81
N THR A 22 -5.13 11.50 24.99
CA THR A 22 -3.69 11.41 25.19
C THR A 22 -3.12 10.30 24.32
N ALA A 23 -2.16 10.65 23.46
CA ALA A 23 -1.44 9.72 22.61
C ALA A 23 0.02 9.59 23.07
N PRO A 24 0.67 8.44 22.81
CA PRO A 24 2.12 8.32 22.89
C PRO A 24 2.84 9.41 22.07
N GLN A 25 4.01 9.85 22.52
CA GLN A 25 4.78 10.90 21.82
C GLN A 25 5.32 10.43 20.46
N ASP A 26 5.45 9.13 20.27
CA ASP A 26 5.97 8.45 19.09
C ASP A 26 4.85 7.97 18.14
N VAL A 27 3.61 8.42 18.33
CA VAL A 27 2.51 8.08 17.42
C VAL A 27 2.90 8.43 15.97
N GLY A 28 2.82 7.42 15.10
CA GLY A 28 3.13 7.55 13.68
C GLY A 28 4.62 7.50 13.31
N MET A 29 5.53 7.37 14.28
CA MET A 29 6.97 7.22 13.99
C MET A 29 7.28 5.97 13.18
N ASP A 30 6.53 4.88 13.38
CA ASP A 30 6.67 3.65 12.58
C ASP A 30 6.45 3.90 11.08
N SER A 31 5.48 4.76 10.74
CA SER A 31 5.20 5.14 9.35
C SER A 31 6.34 5.92 8.72
N VAL A 32 7.01 6.77 9.52
CA VAL A 32 8.19 7.54 9.08
C VAL A 32 9.38 6.61 8.89
N GLN A 33 9.59 5.67 9.81
CA GLN A 33 10.65 4.67 9.69
C GLN A 33 10.45 3.78 8.47
N GLU A 34 9.22 3.38 8.16
CA GLU A 34 8.93 2.57 6.97
C GLU A 34 9.14 3.35 5.68
N LEU A 35 8.81 4.65 5.66
CA LEU A 35 9.11 5.53 4.53
C LEU A 35 10.62 5.54 4.24
N ASP A 36 11.43 5.74 5.27
CA ASP A 36 12.90 5.74 5.13
C ASP A 36 13.42 4.35 4.77
N ARG A 37 12.85 3.27 5.33
CA ARG A 37 13.21 1.89 4.96
C ARG A 37 13.03 1.65 3.47
N LEU A 38 11.89 2.05 2.91
CA LEU A 38 11.58 1.90 1.49
C LEU A 38 12.45 2.80 0.62
N ARG A 39 12.67 4.07 1.03
CA ARG A 39 13.54 5.00 0.30
C ARG A 39 14.98 4.48 0.17
N TYR A 40 15.47 3.75 1.16
CA TYR A 40 16.79 3.14 1.14
C TYR A 40 16.79 1.65 0.79
N ALA A 41 15.67 1.12 0.26
CA ALA A 41 15.59 -0.27 -0.15
C ALA A 41 16.54 -0.54 -1.33
N ASN A 42 17.45 -1.50 -1.15
CA ASN A 42 18.49 -1.86 -2.13
C ASN A 42 18.39 -3.34 -2.53
N GLY A 43 17.17 -3.87 -2.66
CA GLY A 43 16.96 -5.20 -3.21
C GLY A 43 17.36 -5.29 -4.69
N SER A 44 17.04 -6.41 -5.34
CA SER A 44 17.36 -6.63 -6.75
C SER A 44 16.20 -6.38 -7.70
N THR A 45 14.98 -6.28 -7.19
CA THR A 45 13.76 -6.27 -8.00
C THR A 45 13.17 -4.85 -8.11
N PRO A 46 13.07 -4.25 -9.32
CA PRO A 46 12.46 -2.93 -9.47
C PRO A 46 10.96 -2.94 -9.15
N THR A 47 10.47 -1.84 -8.58
CA THR A 47 9.03 -1.61 -8.29
C THR A 47 8.13 -1.91 -9.50
N ALA A 48 8.55 -1.49 -10.70
CA ALA A 48 7.78 -1.70 -11.92
C ALA A 48 7.61 -3.19 -12.29
N ALA A 49 8.62 -4.03 -12.00
CA ALA A 49 8.55 -5.46 -12.28
C ALA A 49 7.53 -6.15 -11.38
N ILE A 50 7.59 -5.88 -10.07
CA ILE A 50 6.64 -6.43 -9.09
C ILE A 50 5.21 -5.96 -9.42
N ARG A 51 5.04 -4.69 -9.80
CA ARG A 51 3.75 -4.15 -10.23
C ARG A 51 3.21 -4.88 -11.45
N SER A 52 4.06 -5.16 -12.45
CA SER A 52 3.66 -5.90 -13.66
C SER A 52 3.23 -7.33 -13.33
N ASP A 53 3.98 -8.01 -12.47
CA ASP A 53 3.67 -9.39 -12.07
C ASP A 53 2.34 -9.47 -11.32
N MET A 54 2.12 -8.54 -10.38
CA MET A 54 0.84 -8.41 -9.66
C MET A 54 -0.33 -8.23 -10.63
N GLN A 55 -0.17 -7.34 -11.62
CA GLN A 55 -1.21 -7.07 -12.62
C GLN A 55 -1.51 -8.29 -13.50
N HIS A 56 -0.48 -9.01 -13.96
CA HIS A 56 -0.67 -10.23 -14.75
C HIS A 56 -1.39 -11.32 -13.96
N VAL A 57 -0.96 -11.60 -12.72
CA VAL A 57 -1.60 -12.61 -11.86
C VAL A 57 -3.09 -12.28 -11.65
N MET A 58 -3.40 -11.03 -11.30
CA MET A 58 -4.78 -10.61 -11.08
C MET A 58 -5.62 -10.68 -12.37
N GLN A 59 -5.04 -10.29 -13.51
CA GLN A 59 -5.73 -10.29 -14.79
C GLN A 59 -5.99 -11.70 -15.32
N ASP A 60 -5.06 -12.64 -15.12
CA ASP A 60 -5.16 -14.00 -15.64
C ASP A 60 -6.02 -14.89 -14.74
N LYS A 61 -5.93 -14.71 -13.42
CA LYS A 61 -6.51 -15.64 -12.44
C LYS A 61 -7.80 -15.11 -11.79
N ALA A 62 -7.97 -13.79 -11.73
CA ALA A 62 -9.11 -13.13 -11.08
C ALA A 62 -9.90 -12.20 -12.03
N ALA A 63 -9.96 -12.56 -13.31
CA ALA A 63 -10.73 -11.84 -14.35
C ALA A 63 -12.26 -11.93 -14.14
N VAL A 64 -13.05 -11.66 -15.19
CA VAL A 64 -14.53 -11.72 -15.14
C VAL A 64 -15.03 -13.16 -14.90
N TYR A 65 -14.42 -14.14 -15.55
CA TYR A 65 -14.74 -15.55 -15.37
C TYR A 65 -13.74 -16.18 -14.42
N ARG A 66 -14.24 -16.83 -13.37
CA ARG A 66 -13.43 -17.39 -12.28
C ARG A 66 -13.92 -18.81 -11.97
N THR A 67 -12.99 -19.73 -11.76
CA THR A 67 -13.26 -21.06 -11.21
C THR A 67 -12.51 -21.21 -9.88
N GLU A 68 -12.90 -22.20 -9.07
CA GLU A 68 -12.25 -22.44 -7.78
C GLU A 68 -10.77 -22.78 -7.94
N GLU A 69 -10.45 -23.62 -8.92
CA GLU A 69 -9.08 -24.04 -9.21
C GLU A 69 -8.21 -22.85 -9.64
N LEU A 70 -8.73 -22.01 -10.53
CA LEU A 70 -8.00 -20.84 -11.04
C LEU A 70 -7.72 -19.81 -9.93
N LEU A 71 -8.68 -19.62 -9.02
CA LEU A 71 -8.51 -18.71 -7.89
C LEU A 71 -7.56 -19.27 -6.83
N ALA A 72 -7.56 -20.58 -6.61
CA ALA A 72 -6.61 -21.23 -5.71
C ALA A 72 -5.16 -21.05 -6.22
N GLU A 73 -4.92 -21.25 -7.52
CA GLU A 73 -3.63 -20.96 -8.15
C GLU A 73 -3.26 -19.47 -8.05
N GLY A 74 -4.20 -18.58 -8.37
CA GLY A 74 -3.98 -17.13 -8.32
C GLY A 74 -3.63 -16.63 -6.93
N LYS A 75 -4.21 -17.23 -5.88
CA LYS A 75 -3.84 -16.93 -4.49
C LYS A 75 -2.38 -17.28 -4.20
N GLU A 76 -1.92 -18.46 -4.61
CA GLU A 76 -0.53 -18.86 -4.38
C GLU A 76 0.45 -17.98 -5.18
N GLU A 77 0.09 -17.61 -6.41
CA GLU A 77 0.89 -16.72 -7.25
C GLU A 77 0.96 -15.31 -6.67
N ILE A 78 -0.17 -14.74 -6.23
CA ILE A 78 -0.17 -13.39 -5.66
C ILE A 78 0.57 -13.37 -4.33
N ASP A 79 0.46 -14.41 -3.49
CA ASP A 79 1.24 -14.55 -2.25
C ASP A 79 2.76 -14.55 -2.53
N ARG A 80 3.20 -15.11 -3.67
CA ARG A 80 4.61 -15.04 -4.09
C ARG A 80 5.00 -13.63 -4.52
N VAL A 81 4.15 -12.92 -5.25
CA VAL A 81 4.40 -11.52 -5.65
C VAL A 81 4.43 -10.59 -4.44
N VAL A 82 3.54 -10.79 -3.46
CA VAL A 82 3.54 -10.01 -2.22
C VAL A 82 4.86 -10.20 -1.47
N ARG A 83 5.40 -11.43 -1.42
CA ARG A 83 6.70 -11.70 -0.79
C ARG A 83 7.89 -11.11 -1.55
N SER A 84 7.80 -10.97 -2.88
CA SER A 84 8.91 -10.37 -3.65
C SER A 84 9.10 -8.88 -3.35
N PHE A 85 8.10 -8.22 -2.77
CA PHE A 85 8.21 -6.84 -2.30
C PHE A 85 9.29 -6.64 -1.22
N ASP A 86 9.66 -7.68 -0.47
CA ASP A 86 10.77 -7.60 0.48
C ASP A 86 12.14 -7.37 -0.18
N ASP A 87 12.27 -7.70 -1.48
CA ASP A 87 13.46 -7.48 -2.31
C ASP A 87 13.30 -6.27 -3.27
N VAL A 88 12.42 -5.33 -2.94
CA VAL A 88 12.21 -4.14 -3.77
C VAL A 88 13.47 -3.26 -3.81
N HIS A 89 13.77 -2.73 -5.00
CA HIS A 89 14.82 -1.76 -5.24
C HIS A 89 14.21 -0.39 -5.55
N VAL A 90 14.56 0.62 -4.73
CA VAL A 90 14.24 2.02 -5.01
C VAL A 90 15.49 2.72 -5.50
N THR A 91 15.42 3.25 -6.72
CA THR A 91 16.56 3.82 -7.43
C THR A 91 16.80 5.27 -7.00
N ASP A 92 15.75 6.08 -6.96
CA ASP A 92 15.86 7.47 -6.50
C ASP A 92 15.84 7.54 -4.97
N LYS A 93 16.91 8.09 -4.39
CA LYS A 93 17.07 8.31 -2.95
C LYS A 93 16.89 9.77 -2.56
N SER A 94 16.56 10.65 -3.50
CA SER A 94 16.32 12.07 -3.25
C SER A 94 15.02 12.27 -2.47
N LEU A 95 14.87 13.45 -1.85
CA LEU A 95 13.59 13.90 -1.26
C LEU A 95 12.85 14.88 -2.16
N VAL A 96 13.45 15.28 -3.29
CA VAL A 96 12.92 16.32 -4.15
C VAL A 96 12.16 15.66 -5.28
N TRP A 97 10.83 15.65 -5.18
CA TRP A 97 9.95 15.11 -6.22
C TRP A 97 10.29 13.66 -6.62
N ASN A 98 10.52 12.82 -5.62
CA ASN A 98 10.87 11.42 -5.82
C ASN A 98 9.62 10.59 -6.18
N THR A 99 9.34 10.46 -7.48
CA THR A 99 8.18 9.70 -7.97
C THR A 99 8.36 8.18 -7.79
N ASP A 100 9.60 7.69 -7.85
CA ASP A 100 9.93 6.27 -7.67
C ASP A 100 9.51 5.78 -6.26
N LEU A 101 9.81 6.57 -5.23
CA LEU A 101 9.38 6.30 -3.86
C LEU A 101 7.85 6.33 -3.73
N VAL A 102 7.18 7.31 -4.36
CA VAL A 102 5.70 7.40 -4.33
C VAL A 102 5.08 6.17 -4.99
N GLU A 103 5.55 5.76 -6.17
CA GLU A 103 5.07 4.58 -6.87
C GLU A 103 5.30 3.29 -6.07
N THR A 104 6.38 3.23 -5.30
CA THR A 104 6.71 2.10 -4.42
C THR A 104 5.75 2.04 -3.21
N LEU A 105 5.40 3.19 -2.62
CA LEU A 105 4.39 3.28 -1.55
C LEU A 105 2.99 2.91 -2.06
N GLU A 106 2.64 3.33 -3.27
CA GLU A 106 1.40 2.94 -3.92
C GLU A 106 1.35 1.44 -4.17
N LEU A 107 2.45 0.84 -4.67
CA LEU A 107 2.55 -0.59 -4.87
C LEU A 107 2.30 -1.37 -3.57
N ARG A 108 2.88 -0.91 -2.45
CA ARG A 108 2.62 -1.51 -1.13
C ARG A 108 1.13 -1.56 -0.79
N ASN A 109 0.40 -0.49 -1.10
CA ASN A 109 -1.04 -0.45 -0.85
C ASN A 109 -1.80 -1.38 -1.81
N LEU A 110 -1.37 -1.47 -3.08
CA LEU A 110 -1.97 -2.37 -4.07
C LEU A 110 -1.82 -3.84 -3.68
N LEU A 111 -0.65 -4.22 -3.14
CA LEU A 111 -0.38 -5.59 -2.69
C LEU A 111 -1.16 -6.00 -1.43
N ALA A 112 -1.63 -5.04 -0.64
CA ALA A 112 -2.42 -5.29 0.56
C ALA A 112 -3.94 -5.42 0.28
N CYS A 113 -4.40 -5.03 -0.91
CA CYS A 113 -5.81 -5.07 -1.32
C CYS A 113 -6.22 -6.44 -1.86
#